data_AF-A0A417I357-F1
#
_entry.id   AF-A0A417I357-F1
#
_cell.length_a   1.000
_cell.length_b   1.000
_cell.length_c   1.000
_cell.angle_alpha   90.00
_cell.angle_beta   90.00
_cell.angle_gamma   90.00
#
_symmetry.space_group_name_H-M   'P 1'
#
loop_
_entity.id
_entity.type
_entity.pdbx_description
1 polymer ?
#
loop_
_entity_poly.entity_id
_entity_poly.type
_entity_poly.pdbx_seq_one_letter_code
_entity_poly.pdbx_strand_id
1 'polypeptide(L)'
;MRLLPGVGGFFYLSFPGKQVYWMVSENGRVGAMKQKKEREKEISQWPWISMLPFGILAGYWGDKEVRITAISEYGFQTRLAAPATVEQKNAPWELAFYDQKTASYQRILLRDATFLQEKEEDFDVVYTFTTEQEDYRNAVQHLALQYSQYIRWKMEDDDAALAEHMTGYPAEQDAFHLESLEEQKKVWFSGIGKETFVTLQNGFVGSGQPGQPVELALELDRPEWYTAYLSMESAVFFDAYFRKNQIPDPPIFHPDRLYIGNAFCPHLAPKEEELFALMDKACRESFAVTLVFPFLLEENLSETQARLQHLARWCEQENKTIEIVVNDWGTAHLAAQFPVFSLCLGVLLNKRKKDPRMAYKLGERILFEQNSVHAAFYQEYLKEEFRMERYEWESCGDTSTGKFPEGKNSLHLPFYQTNTSQYCPMYATCVEGSRGAQVPVRKCPRFCEEQAFLYPEHLRIVGRYNSLFGVDLDVWKRMEEMLKLRGVDRVVVNLL
;
A
#
# COMPACT_ATOMS: atom_id res chain seq x y z
N MET A 1 -9.90 -16.53 34.22
CA MET A 1 -9.63 -17.73 33.40
C MET A 1 -8.89 -18.73 34.29
N ARG A 2 -9.40 -19.94 34.54
CA ARG A 2 -8.72 -20.95 35.38
C ARG A 2 -8.56 -22.24 34.57
N LEU A 3 -7.32 -22.70 34.43
CA LEU A 3 -6.98 -24.04 33.97
C LEU A 3 -7.11 -24.99 35.17
N LEU A 4 -7.83 -26.09 35.01
CA LEU A 4 -7.85 -27.20 35.97
C LEU A 4 -7.40 -28.48 35.25
N PRO A 5 -6.45 -29.24 35.82
CA PRO A 5 -5.98 -30.49 35.22
C PRO A 5 -7.05 -31.58 35.33
N GLY A 6 -7.43 -32.18 34.20
CA GLY A 6 -8.22 -33.41 34.16
C GLY A 6 -7.30 -34.64 34.15
N VAL A 7 -7.69 -35.69 34.87
CA VAL A 7 -6.96 -36.97 34.91
C VAL A 7 -7.02 -37.65 33.53
N GLY A 8 -5.87 -37.99 32.95
CA GLY A 8 -5.77 -38.71 31.67
C GLY A 8 -5.26 -37.92 30.46
N GLY A 9 -4.65 -36.74 30.65
CA GLY A 9 -4.05 -35.97 29.54
C GLY A 9 -5.02 -35.05 28.79
N PHE A 10 -6.14 -34.68 29.40
CA PHE A 10 -7.16 -33.80 28.81
C PHE A 10 -6.94 -32.32 29.19
N PHE A 11 -7.08 -31.41 28.22
CA PHE A 11 -7.19 -29.96 28.41
C PHE A 11 -8.51 -29.43 27.83
N TYR A 12 -9.10 -28.40 28.45
CA TYR A 12 -10.28 -27.70 27.92
C TYR A 12 -10.14 -26.17 28.00
N LEU A 13 -10.76 -25.48 27.05
CA LEU A 13 -10.98 -24.03 27.03
C LEU A 13 -12.48 -23.76 27.18
N SER A 14 -12.87 -22.86 28.07
CA SER A 14 -14.27 -22.49 28.32
C SER A 14 -14.53 -21.06 27.85
N PHE A 15 -15.44 -20.90 26.89
CA PHE A 15 -16.10 -19.64 26.55
C PHE A 15 -17.61 -19.77 26.86
N PRO A 16 -18.30 -18.69 27.26
CA PRO A 16 -19.71 -18.75 27.61
C PRO A 16 -20.55 -19.00 26.36
N GLY A 17 -21.12 -20.22 26.24
CA GLY A 17 -22.20 -20.50 25.28
C GLY A 17 -22.11 -21.81 24.50
N LYS A 18 -20.93 -22.41 24.29
CA LYS A 18 -20.77 -23.72 23.64
C LYS A 18 -19.50 -24.42 24.13
N GLN A 19 -19.64 -25.63 24.66
CA GLN A 19 -18.52 -26.50 25.04
C GLN A 19 -18.09 -27.31 23.81
N VAL A 20 -16.81 -27.28 23.44
CA VAL A 20 -16.23 -28.09 22.36
C VAL A 20 -15.26 -29.08 23.00
N TYR A 21 -15.45 -30.37 22.73
CA TYR A 21 -14.62 -31.46 23.24
C TYR A 21 -13.65 -31.93 22.14
N TRP A 22 -12.39 -32.19 22.50
CA TRP A 22 -11.41 -32.82 21.62
C TRP A 22 -11.13 -34.24 22.10
N MET A 23 -11.15 -35.21 21.17
CA MET A 23 -10.79 -36.60 21.43
C MET A 23 -9.84 -37.06 20.33
N VAL A 24 -8.66 -37.58 20.71
CA VAL A 24 -7.78 -38.32 19.80
C VAL A 24 -8.17 -39.79 19.94
N SER A 25 -8.66 -40.39 18.86
CA SER A 25 -9.13 -41.78 18.84
C SER A 25 -8.10 -42.69 18.17
N GLU A 26 -7.52 -43.61 18.93
CA GLU A 26 -6.85 -44.79 18.41
C GLU A 26 -7.88 -45.86 18.02
N ASN A 27 -7.81 -46.30 16.77
CA ASN A 27 -8.13 -47.64 16.23
C ASN A 27 -9.03 -47.61 14.99
N GLY A 28 -8.41 -47.97 13.86
CA GLY A 28 -9.09 -48.21 12.60
C GLY A 28 -9.87 -49.51 12.56
N ARG A 29 -11.05 -49.47 11.93
CA ARG A 29 -11.72 -50.58 11.25
C ARG A 29 -12.82 -50.04 10.33
N VAL A 30 -12.75 -50.40 9.05
CA VAL A 30 -13.68 -50.01 7.98
C VAL A 30 -14.90 -50.94 8.00
N GLY A 31 -16.12 -50.38 7.90
CA GLY A 31 -17.37 -51.11 7.86
C GLY A 31 -18.39 -50.50 6.89
N ALA A 32 -19.08 -51.40 6.17
CA ALA A 32 -20.03 -51.24 5.05
C ALA A 32 -20.99 -50.02 5.04
N MET A 33 -21.37 -49.63 3.80
CA MET A 33 -22.41 -48.66 3.41
C MET A 33 -23.63 -48.64 4.35
N LYS A 34 -23.86 -47.51 5.04
CA LYS A 34 -25.01 -47.24 5.91
C LYS A 34 -26.01 -46.24 5.32
N GLN A 35 -27.26 -46.33 5.75
CA GLN A 35 -28.42 -45.57 5.24
C GLN A 35 -28.33 -44.05 5.55
N LYS A 36 -28.94 -43.23 4.69
CA LYS A 36 -28.94 -41.74 4.71
C LYS A 36 -29.25 -41.11 6.09
N LYS A 37 -30.19 -41.68 6.87
CA LYS A 37 -30.56 -41.20 8.22
C LYS A 37 -29.51 -41.43 9.30
N GLU A 38 -28.64 -42.43 9.16
CA GLU A 38 -27.53 -42.68 10.10
C GLU A 38 -26.37 -41.70 9.84
N ARG A 39 -26.07 -41.42 8.56
CA ARG A 39 -25.08 -40.40 8.16
C ARG A 39 -25.48 -38.98 8.58
N GLU A 40 -26.76 -38.61 8.52
CA GLU A 40 -27.24 -37.30 8.99
C GLU A 40 -27.01 -37.08 10.50
N LYS A 41 -27.12 -38.14 11.33
CA LYS A 41 -26.75 -38.06 12.75
C LYS A 41 -25.23 -37.94 12.94
N GLU A 42 -24.43 -38.59 12.09
CA GLU A 42 -22.96 -38.49 12.10
C GLU A 42 -22.45 -37.10 11.70
N ILE A 43 -23.05 -36.44 10.69
CA ILE A 43 -22.65 -35.09 10.22
C ILE A 43 -22.64 -34.07 11.37
N SER A 44 -23.66 -34.09 12.23
CA SER A 44 -23.76 -33.17 13.37
C SER A 44 -22.67 -33.37 14.44
N GLN A 45 -22.03 -34.53 14.44
CA GLN A 45 -20.98 -34.92 15.40
C GLN A 45 -19.57 -34.75 14.82
N TRP A 46 -19.44 -34.42 13.53
CA TRP A 46 -18.13 -34.19 12.95
C TRP A 46 -17.44 -32.99 13.62
N PRO A 47 -16.11 -33.06 13.81
CA PRO A 47 -15.33 -31.97 14.38
C PRO A 47 -15.16 -30.86 13.35
N TRP A 48 -16.22 -30.09 13.13
CA TRP A 48 -16.25 -29.00 12.17
C TRP A 48 -15.37 -27.84 12.60
N ILE A 49 -14.46 -27.45 11.73
CA ILE A 49 -13.73 -26.19 11.78
C ILE A 49 -14.51 -25.19 10.92
N SER A 50 -15.09 -24.18 11.56
CA SER A 50 -15.87 -23.12 10.89
C SER A 50 -15.16 -21.77 11.01
N MET A 51 -15.69 -20.76 10.32
CA MET A 51 -15.16 -19.38 10.37
C MET A 51 -13.68 -19.27 9.93
N LEU A 52 -13.26 -20.16 9.03
CA LEU A 52 -11.94 -20.07 8.41
C LEU A 52 -11.85 -18.81 7.54
N PRO A 53 -10.79 -18.00 7.68
CA PRO A 53 -10.50 -16.92 6.75
C PRO A 53 -10.39 -17.47 5.32
N PHE A 54 -10.99 -16.76 4.37
CA PHE A 54 -10.94 -17.14 2.96
C PHE A 54 -9.51 -17.27 2.42
N GLY A 55 -8.57 -16.47 2.95
CA GLY A 55 -7.16 -16.52 2.54
C GLY A 55 -6.36 -17.74 3.01
N ILE A 56 -6.95 -18.66 3.80
CA ILE A 56 -6.28 -19.91 4.19
C ILE A 56 -6.89 -21.17 3.57
N LEU A 57 -8.11 -21.06 3.04
CA LEU A 57 -8.82 -22.13 2.35
C LEU A 57 -9.76 -21.55 1.30
N ALA A 58 -9.50 -21.85 0.03
CA ALA A 58 -10.38 -21.54 -1.08
C ALA A 58 -10.97 -22.83 -1.67
N GLY A 59 -12.21 -22.77 -2.15
CA GLY A 59 -12.89 -23.90 -2.80
C GLY A 59 -13.32 -23.54 -4.21
N TYR A 60 -13.17 -24.49 -5.12
CA TYR A 60 -13.61 -24.38 -6.50
C TYR A 60 -14.56 -25.52 -6.80
N TRP A 61 -15.77 -25.17 -7.22
CA TRP A 61 -16.81 -26.11 -7.62
C TRP A 61 -17.06 -25.94 -9.12
N GLY A 62 -16.44 -26.80 -9.92
CA GLY A 62 -16.32 -26.57 -11.36
C GLY A 62 -15.47 -25.33 -11.66
N ASP A 63 -16.04 -24.37 -12.40
CA ASP A 63 -15.41 -23.10 -12.78
C ASP A 63 -15.67 -21.96 -11.77
N LYS A 64 -16.47 -22.22 -10.72
CA LYS A 64 -16.84 -21.22 -9.72
C LYS A 64 -16.00 -21.34 -8.46
N GLU A 65 -15.42 -20.22 -8.05
CA GLU A 65 -14.90 -20.06 -6.70
C GLU A 65 -16.06 -19.93 -5.71
N VAL A 66 -16.04 -20.76 -4.68
CA VAL A 66 -17.09 -20.86 -3.66
C VAL A 66 -16.48 -20.82 -2.28
N ARG A 67 -17.22 -20.24 -1.32
CA ARG A 67 -16.77 -20.15 0.06
C ARG A 67 -17.00 -21.49 0.77
N ILE A 68 -15.94 -22.03 1.36
CA ILE A 68 -16.05 -23.13 2.33
C ILE A 68 -16.46 -22.52 3.68
N THR A 69 -17.58 -22.98 4.23
CA THR A 69 -18.14 -22.46 5.48
C THR A 69 -17.71 -23.28 6.69
N ALA A 70 -17.50 -24.58 6.49
CA ALA A 70 -16.98 -25.49 7.50
C ALA A 70 -16.20 -26.63 6.84
N ILE A 71 -15.20 -27.17 7.54
CA ILE A 71 -14.40 -28.31 7.08
C ILE A 71 -14.11 -29.28 8.22
N SER A 72 -14.02 -30.57 7.91
CA SER A 72 -13.64 -31.64 8.81
C SER A 72 -12.89 -32.71 8.02
N GLU A 73 -12.21 -33.64 8.70
CA GLU A 73 -11.54 -34.77 8.04
C GLU A 73 -12.49 -35.66 7.24
N TYR A 74 -13.80 -35.60 7.53
CA TYR A 74 -14.81 -36.44 6.89
C TYR A 74 -15.52 -35.75 5.72
N GLY A 75 -15.33 -34.44 5.58
CA GLY A 75 -15.98 -33.64 4.53
C GLY A 75 -16.07 -32.16 4.85
N PHE A 76 -16.75 -31.41 3.97
CA PHE A 76 -16.77 -29.95 3.95
C PHE A 76 -18.17 -29.41 3.63
N GLN A 77 -18.38 -28.14 3.97
CA GLN A 77 -19.61 -27.41 3.70
C GLN A 77 -19.33 -26.17 2.87
N THR A 78 -20.22 -25.89 1.94
CA THR A 78 -20.25 -24.65 1.16
C THR A 78 -21.65 -24.06 1.17
N ARG A 79 -21.78 -22.82 0.72
CA ARG A 79 -23.08 -22.17 0.55
C ARG A 79 -23.16 -21.40 -0.75
N LEU A 80 -24.35 -21.35 -1.32
CA LEU A 80 -24.66 -20.54 -2.50
C LEU A 80 -25.90 -19.70 -2.22
N ALA A 81 -25.92 -18.46 -2.71
CA ALA A 81 -27.10 -17.59 -2.61
C ALA A 81 -28.29 -18.11 -3.43
N ALA A 82 -28.01 -18.79 -4.55
CA ALA A 82 -29.00 -19.47 -5.38
C ALA A 82 -28.77 -20.98 -5.36
N PRO A 83 -29.82 -21.82 -5.42
CA PRO A 83 -29.68 -23.27 -5.46
C PRO A 83 -28.75 -23.74 -6.60
N ALA A 84 -27.94 -24.75 -6.33
CA ALA A 84 -27.04 -25.37 -7.30
C ALA A 84 -27.85 -26.16 -8.34
N THR A 85 -27.50 -26.01 -9.61
CA THR A 85 -28.08 -26.84 -10.69
C THR A 85 -27.60 -28.28 -10.57
N VAL A 86 -28.24 -29.20 -11.30
CA VAL A 86 -27.83 -30.61 -11.32
C VAL A 86 -26.43 -30.77 -11.92
N GLU A 87 -26.10 -29.98 -12.94
CA GLU A 87 -24.76 -29.96 -13.55
C GLU A 87 -23.72 -29.50 -12.53
N GLN A 88 -24.01 -28.41 -11.81
CA GLN A 88 -23.14 -27.93 -10.73
C GLN A 88 -22.95 -29.01 -9.67
N LYS A 89 -24.02 -29.70 -9.25
CA LYS A 89 -23.94 -30.78 -8.25
C LYS A 89 -22.99 -31.93 -8.62
N ASN A 90 -22.78 -32.14 -9.91
CA ASN A 90 -21.87 -33.16 -10.45
C ASN A 90 -20.50 -32.61 -10.88
N ALA A 91 -20.27 -31.30 -10.76
CA ALA A 91 -19.02 -30.67 -11.13
C ALA A 91 -17.88 -31.08 -10.17
N PRO A 92 -16.62 -31.15 -10.67
CA PRO A 92 -15.48 -31.54 -9.84
C PRO A 92 -15.21 -30.51 -8.74
N TRP A 93 -14.61 -30.98 -7.66
CA TRP A 93 -14.18 -30.14 -6.55
C TRP A 93 -12.67 -30.00 -6.52
N GLU A 94 -12.18 -28.78 -6.39
CA GLU A 94 -10.79 -28.50 -6.04
C GLU A 94 -10.78 -27.64 -4.76
N LEU A 95 -9.96 -28.02 -3.78
CA LEU A 95 -9.73 -27.23 -2.57
C LEU A 95 -8.28 -26.77 -2.54
N ALA A 96 -8.06 -25.48 -2.30
CA ALA A 96 -6.74 -24.88 -2.18
C ALA A 96 -6.46 -24.52 -0.72
N PHE A 97 -5.55 -25.25 -0.09
CA PHE A 97 -5.13 -25.07 1.29
C PHE A 97 -3.87 -24.21 1.33
N TYR A 98 -3.89 -23.10 2.07
CA TYR A 98 -2.69 -22.27 2.24
C TYR A 98 -1.76 -22.91 3.27
N ASP A 99 -0.52 -23.14 2.88
CA ASP A 99 0.54 -23.56 3.79
C ASP A 99 1.36 -22.36 4.25
N GLN A 100 1.28 -22.07 5.55
CA GLN A 100 2.00 -20.96 6.18
C GLN A 100 3.53 -21.08 6.07
N LYS A 101 4.08 -22.31 6.05
CA LYS A 101 5.53 -22.53 6.00
C LYS A 101 6.13 -22.25 4.62
N THR A 102 5.41 -22.64 3.57
CA THR A 102 5.85 -22.45 2.17
C THR A 102 5.29 -21.19 1.54
N ALA A 103 4.33 -20.53 2.21
CA ALA A 103 3.59 -19.37 1.72
C ALA A 103 2.95 -19.61 0.35
N SER A 104 2.41 -20.81 0.15
CA SER A 104 1.84 -21.26 -1.11
C SER A 104 0.54 -22.03 -0.91
N TYR A 105 -0.27 -22.13 -1.96
CA TYR A 105 -1.48 -22.95 -1.92
C TYR A 105 -1.19 -24.35 -2.45
N GLN A 106 -1.51 -25.35 -1.64
CA GLN A 106 -1.63 -26.73 -2.08
C GLN A 106 -3.04 -26.96 -2.61
N ARG A 107 -3.16 -27.25 -3.90
CA ARG A 107 -4.44 -27.58 -4.56
C ARG A 107 -4.67 -29.08 -4.54
N ILE A 108 -5.87 -29.48 -4.13
CA ILE A 108 -6.30 -30.88 -4.08
C ILE A 108 -7.57 -31.03 -4.89
N LEU A 109 -7.49 -31.77 -5.99
CA LEU A 109 -8.64 -32.21 -6.75
C LEU A 109 -9.30 -33.39 -6.01
N LEU A 110 -10.53 -33.21 -5.57
CA LEU A 110 -11.31 -34.25 -4.89
C LEU A 110 -12.01 -35.13 -5.91
N ARG A 111 -11.62 -36.41 -5.93
CA ARG A 111 -12.09 -37.41 -6.90
C ARG A 111 -13.29 -38.19 -6.40
N ASP A 112 -13.48 -38.24 -5.09
CA ASP A 112 -14.51 -39.03 -4.40
C ASP A 112 -15.51 -38.18 -3.61
N ALA A 113 -15.47 -36.84 -3.78
CA ALA A 113 -16.37 -35.93 -3.10
C ALA A 113 -17.84 -36.27 -3.43
N THR A 114 -18.59 -36.69 -2.41
CA THR A 114 -19.97 -37.16 -2.54
C THR A 114 -20.91 -36.21 -1.81
N PHE A 115 -21.95 -35.75 -2.50
CA PHE A 115 -23.00 -34.91 -1.90
C PHE A 115 -23.79 -35.70 -0.85
N LEU A 116 -23.97 -35.12 0.34
CA LEU A 116 -24.72 -35.72 1.45
C LEU A 116 -26.04 -35.03 1.74
N GLN A 117 -26.01 -33.71 1.89
CA GLN A 117 -27.13 -32.94 2.41
C GLN A 117 -27.19 -31.55 1.78
N GLU A 118 -28.41 -31.10 1.51
CA GLU A 118 -28.77 -29.73 1.18
C GLU A 118 -29.69 -29.22 2.27
N LYS A 119 -29.44 -28.00 2.73
CA LYS A 119 -30.25 -27.31 3.74
C LYS A 119 -30.53 -25.90 3.25
N GLU A 120 -31.80 -25.57 3.06
CA GLU A 120 -32.23 -24.21 2.77
C GLU A 120 -32.21 -23.37 4.06
N GLU A 121 -31.61 -22.20 3.97
CA GLU A 121 -31.61 -21.15 4.99
C GLU A 121 -32.31 -19.90 4.41
N ASP A 122 -32.56 -18.88 5.25
CA ASP A 122 -33.33 -17.69 4.85
C ASP A 122 -32.71 -16.91 3.66
N PHE A 123 -31.39 -17.00 3.46
CA PHE A 123 -30.64 -16.20 2.48
C PHE A 123 -29.68 -17.00 1.60
N ASP A 124 -29.46 -18.28 1.91
CA ASP A 124 -28.54 -19.14 1.19
C ASP A 124 -28.95 -20.62 1.30
N VAL A 125 -28.32 -21.45 0.48
CA VAL A 125 -28.47 -22.90 0.54
C VAL A 125 -27.12 -23.51 0.88
N VAL A 126 -27.07 -24.28 1.96
CA VAL A 126 -25.88 -24.96 2.46
C VAL A 126 -25.81 -26.38 1.90
N TYR A 127 -24.66 -26.71 1.32
CA TYR A 127 -24.36 -28.03 0.76
C TYR A 127 -23.27 -28.70 1.59
N THR A 128 -23.50 -29.96 1.97
CA THR A 128 -22.53 -30.79 2.69
C THR A 128 -22.04 -31.93 1.80
N PHE A 129 -20.73 -32.08 1.73
CA PHE A 129 -20.05 -33.14 0.99
C PHE A 129 -19.21 -33.99 1.93
N THR A 130 -18.98 -35.24 1.55
CA THR A 130 -18.04 -36.16 2.21
C THR A 130 -16.98 -36.65 1.25
N THR A 131 -15.81 -36.98 1.76
CA THR A 131 -14.69 -37.54 1.02
C THR A 131 -13.89 -38.42 1.96
N GLU A 132 -13.34 -39.52 1.45
CA GLU A 132 -12.42 -40.38 2.17
C GLU A 132 -10.98 -40.24 1.64
N GLN A 133 -10.74 -39.29 0.73
CA GLN A 133 -9.43 -39.05 0.14
C GLN A 133 -8.39 -38.74 1.22
N GLU A 134 -7.26 -39.46 1.19
CA GLU A 134 -6.25 -39.40 2.25
C GLU A 134 -5.48 -38.07 2.24
N ASP A 135 -5.17 -37.54 1.06
CA ASP A 135 -4.51 -36.23 0.90
C ASP A 135 -5.39 -35.07 1.40
N TYR A 136 -6.71 -35.13 1.21
CA TYR A 136 -7.67 -34.21 1.82
C TYR A 136 -7.61 -34.27 3.34
N ARG A 137 -7.67 -35.48 3.92
CA ARG A 137 -7.61 -35.67 5.39
C ARG A 137 -6.32 -35.09 5.97
N ASN A 138 -5.19 -35.39 5.34
CA ASN A 138 -3.89 -34.85 5.73
C ASN A 138 -3.85 -33.32 5.63
N ALA A 139 -4.43 -32.73 4.58
CA ALA A 139 -4.49 -31.28 4.43
C ALA A 139 -5.39 -30.60 5.47
N VAL A 140 -6.51 -31.21 5.84
CA VAL A 140 -7.39 -30.71 6.92
C VAL A 140 -6.69 -30.76 8.27
N GLN A 141 -6.02 -31.87 8.59
CA GLN A 141 -5.24 -32.00 9.83
C GLN A 141 -4.12 -30.95 9.90
N HIS A 142 -3.40 -30.77 8.80
CA HIS A 142 -2.35 -29.76 8.71
C HIS A 142 -2.91 -28.34 8.89
N LEU A 143 -3.99 -27.99 8.20
CA LEU A 143 -4.70 -26.72 8.37
C LEU A 143 -5.13 -26.49 9.83
N ALA A 144 -5.70 -27.51 10.47
CA ALA A 144 -6.13 -27.42 11.86
C ALA A 144 -4.96 -27.12 12.82
N LEU A 145 -3.82 -27.79 12.61
CA LEU A 145 -2.62 -27.57 13.41
C LEU A 145 -2.09 -26.14 13.22
N GLN A 146 -1.91 -25.71 11.97
CA GLN A 146 -1.38 -24.38 11.65
C GLN A 146 -2.29 -23.25 12.14
N TYR A 147 -3.60 -23.38 11.92
CA TYR A 147 -4.55 -22.35 12.30
C TYR A 147 -4.75 -22.27 13.82
N SER A 148 -4.75 -23.41 14.53
CA SER A 148 -4.81 -23.41 15.99
C SER A 148 -3.55 -22.79 16.62
N GLN A 149 -2.37 -23.06 16.05
CA GLN A 149 -1.12 -22.42 16.45
C GLN A 149 -1.16 -20.90 16.23
N TYR A 150 -1.63 -20.44 15.06
CA TYR A 150 -1.83 -19.02 14.77
C TYR A 150 -2.77 -18.34 15.77
N ILE A 151 -3.93 -18.95 16.06
CA ILE A 151 -4.88 -18.42 17.03
C ILE A 151 -4.24 -18.32 18.41
N ARG A 152 -3.49 -19.36 18.83
CA ARG A 152 -2.82 -19.36 20.12
C ARG A 152 -1.84 -18.19 20.22
N TRP A 153 -0.96 -18.01 19.25
CA TRP A 153 -0.03 -16.88 19.22
C TRP A 153 -0.76 -15.53 19.22
N LYS A 154 -1.83 -15.39 18.45
CA LYS A 154 -2.66 -14.17 18.45
C LYS A 154 -3.31 -13.85 19.81
N MET A 155 -3.47 -14.84 20.68
CA MET A 155 -4.11 -14.68 22.00
C MET A 155 -3.08 -14.57 23.14
N GLU A 156 -1.91 -15.18 22.99
CA GLU A 156 -0.88 -15.28 24.03
C GLU A 156 0.22 -14.21 23.89
N ASP A 157 0.58 -13.85 22.66
CA ASP A 157 1.69 -12.94 22.36
C ASP A 157 1.21 -11.57 21.87
N ASP A 158 2.10 -10.58 21.90
CA ASP A 158 1.86 -9.30 21.23
C ASP A 158 1.99 -9.42 19.70
N ASP A 159 1.52 -8.41 18.98
CA ASP A 159 1.52 -8.43 17.52
C ASP A 159 2.94 -8.51 16.93
N ALA A 160 3.97 -8.05 17.64
CA ALA A 160 5.34 -8.06 17.17
C ALA A 160 5.95 -9.46 17.26
N ALA A 161 5.77 -10.16 18.38
CA ALA A 161 6.22 -11.55 18.56
C ALA A 161 5.51 -12.50 17.59
N LEU A 162 4.22 -12.29 17.32
CA LEU A 162 3.54 -13.04 16.27
C LEU A 162 4.17 -12.77 14.89
N ALA A 163 4.43 -11.50 14.56
CA ALA A 163 5.03 -11.15 13.26
C ALA A 163 6.41 -11.80 13.11
N GLU A 164 7.21 -11.82 14.17
CA GLU A 164 8.50 -12.52 14.21
C GLU A 164 8.33 -14.01 13.91
N HIS A 165 7.45 -14.69 14.65
CA HIS A 165 7.20 -16.12 14.44
C HIS A 165 6.68 -16.46 13.04
N MET A 166 5.84 -15.60 12.46
CA MET A 166 5.22 -15.86 11.17
C MET A 166 6.06 -15.46 9.96
N THR A 167 6.91 -14.43 10.09
CA THR A 167 7.56 -13.80 8.94
C THR A 167 9.07 -13.58 9.09
N GLY A 168 9.63 -13.83 10.28
CA GLY A 168 11.00 -13.44 10.62
C GLY A 168 11.17 -11.93 10.83
N TYR A 169 10.07 -11.22 11.11
CA TYR A 169 10.11 -9.80 11.45
C TYR A 169 10.95 -9.55 12.71
N PRO A 170 11.90 -8.61 12.72
CA PRO A 170 12.79 -8.40 13.86
C PRO A 170 12.10 -7.55 14.94
N ALA A 171 11.20 -8.16 15.72
CA ALA A 171 10.41 -7.49 16.75
C ALA A 171 11.26 -6.75 17.80
N GLU A 172 12.44 -7.28 18.12
CA GLU A 172 13.40 -6.64 19.04
C GLU A 172 13.86 -5.24 18.58
N GLN A 173 13.86 -4.98 17.28
CA GLN A 173 14.27 -3.68 16.71
C GLN A 173 13.18 -2.62 16.88
N ASP A 174 11.93 -3.01 17.18
CA ASP A 174 10.83 -2.07 17.45
C ASP A 174 11.09 -1.20 18.69
N ALA A 175 11.99 -1.62 19.59
CA ALA A 175 12.35 -0.83 20.76
C ALA A 175 13.17 0.42 20.43
N PHE A 176 13.89 0.43 19.29
CA PHE A 176 14.85 1.48 18.97
C PHE A 176 14.21 2.61 18.16
N HIS A 177 14.16 3.80 18.78
CA HIS A 177 13.66 5.04 18.18
C HIS A 177 14.70 6.14 18.33
N LEU A 178 14.67 7.11 17.42
CA LEU A 178 15.42 8.35 17.55
C LEU A 178 14.56 9.41 18.24
N GLU A 179 15.19 10.44 18.82
CA GLU A 179 14.47 11.40 19.67
C GLU A 179 13.74 12.47 18.84
N SER A 180 14.17 12.70 17.60
CA SER A 180 13.58 13.68 16.70
C SER A 180 13.68 13.30 15.22
N LEU A 181 12.84 13.93 14.39
CA LEU A 181 12.94 13.82 12.93
C LEU A 181 14.28 14.37 12.42
N GLU A 182 14.87 15.35 13.12
CA GLU A 182 16.17 15.89 12.78
C GLU A 182 17.27 14.82 12.94
N GLU A 183 17.32 14.15 14.08
CA GLU A 183 18.26 13.04 14.31
C GLU A 183 18.03 11.89 13.32
N GLN A 184 16.77 11.59 13.01
CA GLN A 184 16.41 10.56 12.04
C GLN A 184 16.90 10.88 10.63
N LYS A 185 16.70 12.11 10.16
CA LYS A 185 17.25 12.57 8.88
C LYS A 185 18.78 12.57 8.87
N LYS A 186 19.43 12.94 9.97
CA LYS A 186 20.90 12.91 10.08
C LYS A 186 21.45 11.49 9.90
N VAL A 187 20.79 10.48 10.49
CA VAL A 187 21.16 9.06 10.28
C VAL A 187 20.93 8.66 8.83
N TRP A 188 19.72 8.91 8.32
CA TRP A 188 19.31 8.52 6.96
C TRP A 188 20.18 9.15 5.85
N PHE A 189 20.59 10.41 6.01
CA PHE A 189 21.30 11.16 4.99
C PHE A 189 22.80 11.30 5.26
N SER A 190 23.33 10.62 6.28
CA SER A 190 24.76 10.65 6.63
C SER A 190 25.71 10.27 5.49
N GLY A 191 25.26 9.43 4.56
CA GLY A 191 26.03 8.99 3.39
C GLY A 191 25.78 9.80 2.10
N ILE A 192 24.96 10.86 2.16
CA ILE A 192 24.64 11.69 1.01
C ILE A 192 25.59 12.89 0.96
N GLY A 193 26.25 13.09 -0.18
CA GLY A 193 27.16 14.21 -0.39
C GLY A 193 27.18 14.68 -1.83
N LYS A 194 28.09 15.61 -2.14
CA LYS A 194 28.23 16.24 -3.46
C LYS A 194 28.30 15.24 -4.62
N GLU A 195 29.01 14.12 -4.45
CA GLU A 195 29.19 13.10 -5.50
C GLU A 195 27.87 12.47 -5.95
N THR A 196 26.93 12.26 -5.03
CA THR A 196 25.58 11.73 -5.32
C THR A 196 24.83 12.63 -6.30
N PHE A 197 24.93 13.95 -6.14
CA PHE A 197 24.21 14.92 -6.98
C PHE A 197 24.95 15.28 -8.25
N VAL A 198 26.28 15.30 -8.23
CA VAL A 198 27.10 15.43 -9.45
C VAL A 198 26.77 14.29 -10.41
N THR A 199 26.57 13.09 -9.87
CA THR A 199 26.15 11.91 -10.63
C THR A 199 24.75 12.09 -11.26
N LEU A 200 23.80 12.68 -10.52
CA LEU A 200 22.48 13.06 -11.04
C LEU A 200 22.55 14.09 -12.18
N GLN A 201 23.30 15.18 -11.96
CA GLN A 201 23.37 16.32 -12.89
C GLN A 201 24.13 15.99 -14.17
N ASN A 202 25.17 15.16 -14.08
CA ASN A 202 26.02 14.86 -15.23
C ASN A 202 25.40 13.85 -16.22
N GLY A 203 24.19 13.34 -15.96
CA GLY A 203 23.46 12.44 -16.87
C GLY A 203 24.35 11.37 -17.48
N PHE A 204 24.60 10.26 -16.77
CA PHE A 204 25.57 9.21 -17.09
C PHE A 204 25.98 9.09 -18.58
N VAL A 205 27.18 9.60 -18.90
CA VAL A 205 27.80 9.66 -20.25
C VAL A 205 28.19 8.26 -20.81
N GLY A 206 27.59 7.17 -20.31
CA GLY A 206 28.05 5.80 -20.56
C GLY A 206 26.97 4.75 -20.84
N SER A 207 25.68 5.11 -20.95
CA SER A 207 24.67 4.20 -21.50
C SER A 207 24.69 4.29 -23.03
N GLY A 208 24.63 3.15 -23.73
CA GLY A 208 24.64 3.06 -25.20
C GLY A 208 23.43 3.68 -25.92
N GLN A 209 22.69 4.59 -25.28
CA GLN A 209 21.79 5.55 -25.92
C GLN A 209 22.29 6.97 -25.62
N PRO A 210 22.81 7.70 -26.62
CA PRO A 210 23.28 9.07 -26.39
C PRO A 210 22.11 10.03 -26.11
N GLY A 211 22.18 10.75 -24.99
CA GLY A 211 21.92 12.19 -24.99
C GLY A 211 20.51 12.71 -24.70
N GLN A 212 19.74 12.17 -23.74
CA GLN A 212 18.73 12.98 -23.06
C GLN A 212 19.14 13.26 -21.61
N PRO A 213 19.38 14.53 -21.25
CA PRO A 213 19.62 14.88 -19.85
C PRO A 213 18.36 14.58 -19.04
N VAL A 214 18.54 14.01 -17.86
CA VAL A 214 17.46 13.81 -16.88
C VAL A 214 17.11 15.19 -16.31
N GLU A 215 15.85 15.60 -16.42
CA GLU A 215 15.36 16.84 -15.83
C GLU A 215 15.40 16.72 -14.31
N LEU A 216 16.08 17.64 -13.63
CA LEU A 216 16.18 17.67 -12.18
C LEU A 216 15.15 18.63 -11.60
N ALA A 217 14.37 18.17 -10.62
CA ALA A 217 13.35 18.97 -9.97
C ALA A 217 13.49 18.97 -8.45
N LEU A 218 13.00 20.03 -7.81
CA LEU A 218 12.91 20.16 -6.36
C LEU A 218 11.47 20.46 -5.95
N GLU A 219 10.98 19.77 -4.91
CA GLU A 219 9.66 20.02 -4.35
C GLU A 219 9.71 21.02 -3.19
N LEU A 220 8.92 22.09 -3.34
CA LEU A 220 8.53 23.03 -2.31
C LEU A 220 7.14 22.61 -1.85
N ASP A 221 7.08 21.96 -0.68
CA ASP A 221 5.88 21.25 -0.23
C ASP A 221 5.21 21.87 1.00
N ARG A 222 5.78 22.96 1.54
CA ARG A 222 5.30 23.57 2.78
C ARG A 222 5.56 25.08 2.86
N PRO A 223 4.78 25.81 3.69
CA PRO A 223 4.87 27.26 3.84
C PRO A 223 6.26 27.81 4.16
N GLU A 224 7.02 27.09 4.98
CA GLU A 224 8.39 27.45 5.31
C GLU A 224 9.28 27.57 4.06
N TRP A 225 9.14 26.64 3.11
CA TRP A 225 9.90 26.64 1.86
C TRP A 225 9.42 27.70 0.88
N TYR A 226 8.11 27.96 0.84
CA TYR A 226 7.58 29.07 0.04
C TYR A 226 8.17 30.41 0.50
N THR A 227 8.13 30.66 1.81
CA THR A 227 8.67 31.89 2.41
C THR A 227 10.17 32.00 2.21
N ALA A 228 10.92 30.92 2.44
CA ALA A 228 12.37 30.91 2.25
C ALA A 228 12.76 31.16 0.78
N TYR A 229 12.10 30.50 -0.16
CA TYR A 229 12.36 30.73 -1.58
C TYR A 229 12.05 32.17 -1.99
N LEU A 230 10.91 32.73 -1.58
CA LEU A 230 10.56 34.12 -1.92
C LEU A 230 11.54 35.17 -1.35
N SER A 231 12.14 34.89 -0.20
CA SER A 231 12.99 35.84 0.54
C SER A 231 14.49 35.74 0.22
N MET A 232 14.93 34.70 -0.49
CA MET A 232 16.33 34.43 -0.75
C MET A 232 16.61 34.36 -2.25
N GLU A 233 17.88 34.60 -2.63
CA GLU A 233 18.37 34.21 -3.96
C GLU A 233 18.36 32.68 -4.08
N SER A 234 18.04 32.15 -5.26
CA SER A 234 17.82 30.71 -5.48
C SER A 234 18.98 29.83 -5.00
N ALA A 235 20.23 30.20 -5.32
CA ALA A 235 21.41 29.46 -4.90
C ALA A 235 21.57 29.39 -3.36
N VAL A 236 21.22 30.48 -2.66
CA VAL A 236 21.26 30.53 -1.18
C VAL A 236 20.13 29.70 -0.60
N PHE A 237 18.94 29.75 -1.21
CA PHE A 237 17.80 28.94 -0.81
C PHE A 237 18.11 27.43 -0.91
N PHE A 238 18.69 26.96 -2.01
CA PHE A 238 19.01 25.54 -2.18
C PHE A 238 20.03 25.06 -1.13
N ASP A 239 21.10 25.82 -0.86
CA ASP A 239 22.05 25.48 0.22
C ASP A 239 21.33 25.37 1.58
N ALA A 240 20.48 26.34 1.91
CA ALA A 240 19.70 26.31 3.15
C ALA A 240 18.73 25.12 3.23
N TYR A 241 18.06 24.78 2.13
CA TYR A 241 17.13 23.65 2.03
C TYR A 241 17.83 22.32 2.40
N PHE A 242 18.99 22.04 1.81
CA PHE A 242 19.72 20.80 2.08
C PHE A 242 20.30 20.77 3.49
N ARG A 243 20.90 21.88 3.97
CA ARG A 243 21.44 21.95 5.35
C ARG A 243 20.36 21.72 6.40
N LYS A 244 19.20 22.35 6.25
CA LYS A 244 18.08 22.19 7.19
C LYS A 244 17.51 20.77 7.15
N ASN A 245 17.69 20.05 6.04
CA ASN A 245 17.39 18.62 5.93
C ASN A 245 18.56 17.71 6.36
N GLN A 246 19.51 18.21 7.16
CA GLN A 246 20.60 17.42 7.76
C GLN A 246 21.61 16.85 6.75
N ILE A 247 21.80 17.54 5.62
CA ILE A 247 22.86 17.24 4.65
C ILE A 247 23.98 18.29 4.87
N PRO A 248 25.07 17.94 5.58
CA PRO A 248 26.03 18.92 6.12
C PRO A 248 26.94 19.56 5.06
N ASP A 249 27.23 18.83 3.98
CA ASP A 249 27.95 19.33 2.80
C ASP A 249 26.98 19.31 1.60
N PRO A 250 26.07 20.30 1.52
CA PRO A 250 25.04 20.30 0.50
C PRO A 250 25.68 20.33 -0.90
N PRO A 251 25.12 19.60 -1.86
CA PRO A 251 25.60 19.64 -3.24
C PRO A 251 25.46 21.03 -3.84
N ILE A 252 26.23 21.29 -4.91
CA ILE A 252 25.88 22.39 -5.84
C ILE A 252 24.63 21.94 -6.58
N PHE A 253 23.47 22.33 -6.08
CA PHE A 253 22.19 21.93 -6.63
C PHE A 253 21.53 23.09 -7.37
N HIS A 254 21.19 22.86 -8.62
CA HIS A 254 20.44 23.78 -9.45
C HIS A 254 19.42 22.95 -10.23
N PRO A 255 18.15 22.92 -9.82
CA PRO A 255 17.13 22.17 -10.54
C PRO A 255 16.78 22.88 -11.85
N ASP A 256 16.25 22.13 -12.80
CA ASP A 256 15.60 22.66 -14.00
C ASP A 256 14.16 23.13 -13.68
N ARG A 257 13.55 22.53 -12.65
CA ARG A 257 12.13 22.67 -12.32
C ARG A 257 11.85 22.75 -10.83
N LEU A 258 10.85 23.54 -10.46
CA LEU A 258 10.28 23.58 -9.12
C LEU A 258 8.87 22.99 -9.10
N TYR A 259 8.65 22.04 -8.20
CA TYR A 259 7.31 21.56 -7.84
C TYR A 259 6.81 22.43 -6.69
N ILE A 260 5.63 23.05 -6.83
CA ILE A 260 5.07 23.96 -5.83
C ILE A 260 3.70 23.45 -5.40
N GLY A 261 3.54 23.18 -4.12
CA GLY A 261 2.29 22.68 -3.53
C GLY A 261 2.51 21.37 -2.79
N ASN A 262 1.43 20.78 -2.27
CA ASN A 262 1.51 19.58 -1.46
C ASN A 262 0.45 18.57 -1.91
N ALA A 263 0.86 17.34 -2.22
CA ALA A 263 -0.06 16.27 -2.65
C ALA A 263 -0.93 15.73 -1.51
N PHE A 264 -0.47 15.84 -0.26
CA PHE A 264 -0.98 15.10 0.89
C PHE A 264 -1.81 15.96 1.86
N CYS A 265 -1.69 17.28 1.85
CA CYS A 265 -2.40 18.17 2.77
C CYS A 265 -2.84 19.48 2.10
N PRO A 266 -4.15 19.77 2.02
CA PRO A 266 -4.64 21.00 1.43
C PRO A 266 -4.28 22.27 2.22
N HIS A 267 -4.01 22.13 3.52
CA HIS A 267 -3.62 23.26 4.39
C HIS A 267 -2.15 23.68 4.25
N LEU A 268 -1.35 22.93 3.51
CA LEU A 268 0.04 23.24 3.18
C LEU A 268 0.21 23.77 1.76
N ALA A 269 -0.86 23.79 0.97
CA ALA A 269 -0.84 24.47 -0.33
C ALA A 269 -0.64 25.98 -0.12
N PRO A 270 0.13 26.65 -1.01
CA PRO A 270 0.31 28.09 -0.92
C PRO A 270 -1.04 28.81 -1.07
N LYS A 271 -1.15 29.96 -0.44
CA LYS A 271 -2.27 30.88 -0.69
C LYS A 271 -2.16 31.42 -2.12
N GLU A 272 -3.25 31.95 -2.67
CA GLU A 272 -3.27 32.41 -4.06
C GLU A 272 -2.19 33.47 -4.36
N GLU A 273 -2.11 34.54 -3.56
CA GLU A 273 -1.10 35.59 -3.73
C GLU A 273 0.33 35.04 -3.63
N GLU A 274 0.57 34.12 -2.68
CA GLU A 274 1.87 33.47 -2.49
C GLU A 274 2.22 32.56 -3.68
N LEU A 275 1.25 31.81 -4.21
CA LEU A 275 1.42 30.95 -5.37
C LEU A 275 1.88 31.74 -6.60
N PHE A 276 1.20 32.84 -6.93
CA PHE A 276 1.59 33.67 -8.06
C PHE A 276 2.96 34.33 -7.84
N ALA A 277 3.27 34.78 -6.62
CA ALA A 277 4.60 35.31 -6.31
C ALA A 277 5.72 34.25 -6.51
N LEU A 278 5.46 33.00 -6.12
CA LEU A 278 6.39 31.88 -6.33
C LEU A 278 6.58 31.61 -7.82
N MET A 279 5.50 31.60 -8.59
CA MET A 279 5.53 31.40 -10.04
C MET A 279 6.28 32.53 -10.76
N ASP A 280 6.01 33.79 -10.40
CA ASP A 280 6.68 34.95 -10.99
C ASP A 280 8.18 34.93 -10.69
N LYS A 281 8.58 34.57 -9.45
CA LYS A 281 9.98 34.42 -9.10
C LYS A 281 10.64 33.28 -9.88
N ALA A 282 10.02 32.11 -9.92
CA ALA A 282 10.51 30.96 -10.68
C ALA A 282 10.70 31.30 -12.16
N CYS A 283 9.75 32.02 -12.74
CA CYS A 283 9.82 32.53 -14.10
C CYS A 283 11.00 33.49 -14.30
N ARG A 284 11.18 34.48 -13.42
CA ARG A 284 12.32 35.43 -13.48
C ARG A 284 13.68 34.73 -13.37
N GLU A 285 13.74 33.67 -12.58
CA GLU A 285 14.94 32.86 -12.35
C GLU A 285 15.08 31.71 -13.36
N SER A 286 14.21 31.65 -14.37
CA SER A 286 14.24 30.66 -15.46
C SER A 286 14.04 29.21 -15.02
N PHE A 287 13.32 28.96 -13.93
CA PHE A 287 12.86 27.63 -13.55
C PHE A 287 11.54 27.28 -14.23
N ALA A 288 11.43 26.04 -14.71
CA ALA A 288 10.13 25.48 -15.05
C ALA A 288 9.30 25.24 -13.77
N VAL A 289 7.97 25.28 -13.89
CA VAL A 289 7.07 25.10 -12.74
C VAL A 289 6.11 23.96 -12.98
N THR A 290 5.95 23.12 -11.95
CA THR A 290 4.88 22.13 -11.83
C THR A 290 4.09 22.45 -10.57
N LEU A 291 2.77 22.60 -10.70
CA LEU A 291 1.88 22.83 -9.56
C LEU A 291 1.34 21.51 -9.04
N VAL A 292 1.44 21.29 -7.73
CA VAL A 292 0.98 20.07 -7.07
C VAL A 292 -0.31 20.36 -6.31
N PHE A 293 -1.42 19.80 -6.80
CA PHE A 293 -2.70 19.93 -6.13
C PHE A 293 -2.93 18.75 -5.17
N PRO A 294 -3.40 19.00 -3.94
CA PRO A 294 -3.87 17.95 -3.04
C PRO A 294 -5.14 17.30 -3.59
N PHE A 295 -5.62 16.25 -2.92
CA PHE A 295 -6.96 15.72 -3.19
C PHE A 295 -8.05 16.78 -2.97
N LEU A 296 -9.04 16.80 -3.85
CA LEU A 296 -10.20 17.66 -3.75
C LEU A 296 -11.19 17.20 -2.67
N LEU A 297 -11.60 18.15 -1.82
CA LEU A 297 -12.73 17.99 -0.91
C LEU A 297 -13.94 18.73 -1.49
N GLU A 298 -15.13 18.17 -1.32
CA GLU A 298 -16.39 18.76 -1.83
C GLU A 298 -16.58 20.23 -1.40
N GLU A 299 -16.26 20.51 -0.13
CA GLU A 299 -16.29 21.85 0.45
C GLU A 299 -15.36 22.86 -0.22
N ASN A 300 -14.30 22.40 -0.89
CA ASN A 300 -13.31 23.22 -1.55
C ASN A 300 -13.50 23.28 -3.07
N LEU A 301 -14.51 22.59 -3.63
CA LEU A 301 -14.78 22.50 -5.07
C LEU A 301 -14.78 23.88 -5.75
N SER A 302 -15.58 24.80 -5.24
CA SER A 302 -15.73 26.14 -5.81
C SER A 302 -14.44 26.96 -5.73
N GLU A 303 -13.69 26.82 -4.63
CA GLU A 303 -12.41 27.52 -4.46
C GLU A 303 -11.36 26.98 -5.45
N THR A 304 -11.24 25.65 -5.57
CA THR A 304 -10.33 25.01 -6.51
C THR A 304 -10.66 25.37 -7.95
N GLN A 305 -11.94 25.38 -8.32
CA GLN A 305 -12.38 25.79 -9.66
C GLN A 305 -12.01 27.26 -9.95
N ALA A 306 -12.27 28.17 -9.02
CA ALA A 306 -11.92 29.58 -9.18
C ALA A 306 -10.39 29.77 -9.31
N ARG A 307 -9.61 29.04 -8.51
CA ARG A 307 -8.15 29.06 -8.57
C ARG A 307 -7.61 28.57 -9.91
N LEU A 308 -8.14 27.45 -10.44
CA LEU A 308 -7.78 26.94 -11.77
C LEU A 308 -8.14 27.93 -12.89
N GLN A 309 -9.29 28.59 -12.80
CA GLN A 309 -9.66 29.65 -13.75
C GLN A 309 -8.69 30.83 -13.70
N HIS A 310 -8.28 31.26 -12.51
CA HIS A 310 -7.31 32.35 -12.38
C HIS A 310 -5.94 31.95 -12.94
N LEU A 311 -5.46 30.74 -12.63
CA LEU A 311 -4.23 30.18 -13.19
C LEU A 311 -4.28 30.11 -14.72
N ALA A 312 -5.42 29.70 -15.30
CA ALA A 312 -5.57 29.64 -16.74
C ALA A 312 -5.46 31.02 -17.39
N ARG A 313 -6.10 32.05 -16.81
CA ARG A 313 -5.97 33.44 -17.29
C ARG A 313 -4.53 33.95 -17.21
N TRP A 314 -3.82 33.65 -16.13
CA TRP A 314 -2.41 34.01 -15.99
C TRP A 314 -1.57 33.32 -17.07
N CYS A 315 -1.81 32.02 -17.34
CA CYS A 315 -1.13 31.28 -18.39
C CYS A 315 -1.35 31.89 -19.78
N GLU A 316 -2.57 32.33 -20.08
CA GLU A 316 -2.92 33.00 -21.33
C GLU A 316 -2.21 34.36 -21.47
N GLN A 317 -2.15 35.15 -20.38
CA GLN A 317 -1.51 36.47 -20.35
C GLN A 317 0.00 36.37 -20.53
N GLU A 318 0.64 35.43 -19.84
CA GLU A 318 2.08 35.21 -19.91
C GLU A 318 2.49 34.34 -21.12
N ASN A 319 1.50 33.84 -21.88
CA ASN A 319 1.68 32.90 -22.98
C ASN A 319 2.54 31.68 -22.57
N LYS A 320 2.16 31.05 -21.45
CA LYS A 320 2.84 29.90 -20.86
C LYS A 320 1.90 28.72 -20.67
N THR A 321 2.44 27.52 -20.83
CA THR A 321 1.78 26.29 -20.39
C THR A 321 2.35 25.89 -19.03
N ILE A 322 1.47 25.56 -18.08
CA ILE A 322 1.88 25.08 -16.75
C ILE A 322 1.57 23.59 -16.64
N GLU A 323 2.49 22.87 -16.00
CA GLU A 323 2.28 21.47 -15.65
C GLU A 323 1.54 21.37 -14.31
N ILE A 324 0.50 20.54 -14.23
CA ILE A 324 -0.28 20.31 -13.00
C ILE A 324 -0.27 18.82 -12.67
N VAL A 325 0.25 18.49 -11.49
CA VAL A 325 0.11 17.16 -10.89
C VAL A 325 -1.22 17.10 -10.17
N VAL A 326 -2.10 16.20 -10.63
CA VAL A 326 -3.41 15.97 -10.03
C VAL A 326 -3.44 14.67 -9.25
N ASN A 327 -4.03 14.72 -8.05
CA ASN A 327 -4.05 13.61 -7.10
C ASN A 327 -5.46 13.05 -6.83
N ASP A 328 -6.47 13.57 -7.54
CA ASP A 328 -7.83 13.08 -7.55
C ASP A 328 -8.50 13.35 -8.91
N TRP A 329 -9.56 12.61 -9.22
CA TRP A 329 -10.27 12.70 -10.50
C TRP A 329 -11.14 13.97 -10.64
N GLY A 330 -11.56 14.58 -9.53
CA GLY A 330 -12.30 15.84 -9.53
C GLY A 330 -11.43 17.00 -10.00
N THR A 331 -10.23 17.15 -9.43
CA THR A 331 -9.24 18.13 -9.88
C THR A 331 -8.82 17.85 -11.33
N ALA A 332 -8.61 16.58 -11.71
CA ALA A 332 -8.31 16.20 -13.09
C ALA A 332 -9.41 16.68 -14.06
N HIS A 333 -10.67 16.42 -13.72
CA HIS A 333 -11.82 16.85 -14.52
C HIS A 333 -11.95 18.37 -14.63
N LEU A 334 -11.72 19.12 -13.55
CA LEU A 334 -11.75 20.58 -13.57
C LEU A 334 -10.59 21.16 -14.41
N ALA A 335 -9.37 20.66 -14.22
CA ALA A 335 -8.19 21.16 -14.89
C ALA A 335 -8.16 20.80 -16.39
N ALA A 336 -8.72 19.66 -16.78
CA ALA A 336 -8.77 19.21 -18.17
C ALA A 336 -9.57 20.15 -19.09
N GLN A 337 -10.46 20.97 -18.53
CA GLN A 337 -11.23 21.97 -19.27
C GLN A 337 -10.37 23.11 -19.84
N PHE A 338 -9.14 23.27 -19.34
CA PHE A 338 -8.23 24.35 -19.74
C PHE A 338 -7.09 23.79 -20.60
N PRO A 339 -6.95 24.20 -21.88
CA PRO A 339 -5.88 23.69 -22.74
C PRO A 339 -4.47 24.17 -22.39
N VAL A 340 -4.37 25.23 -21.59
CA VAL A 340 -3.10 25.80 -21.12
C VAL A 340 -2.43 24.97 -20.03
N PHE A 341 -3.08 23.92 -19.53
CA PHE A 341 -2.51 22.99 -18.55
C PHE A 341 -2.06 21.69 -19.19
N SER A 342 -0.86 21.24 -18.82
CA SER A 342 -0.35 19.90 -19.07
C SER A 342 -0.56 19.06 -17.81
N LEU A 343 -1.47 18.09 -17.85
CA LEU A 343 -1.80 17.30 -16.66
C LEU A 343 -0.86 16.11 -16.49
N CYS A 344 -0.49 15.83 -15.24
CA CYS A 344 0.34 14.71 -14.83
C CYS A 344 -0.42 13.85 -13.82
N LEU A 345 -0.32 12.52 -13.96
CA LEU A 345 -0.92 11.59 -13.03
C LEU A 345 -0.11 11.57 -11.74
N GLY A 346 -0.63 12.17 -10.67
CA GLY A 346 0.04 12.26 -9.38
C GLY A 346 0.13 10.93 -8.63
N VAL A 347 1.00 10.91 -7.63
CA VAL A 347 1.34 9.71 -6.84
C VAL A 347 0.14 9.10 -6.11
N LEU A 348 -0.89 9.90 -5.77
CA LEU A 348 -2.11 9.39 -5.12
C LEU A 348 -3.06 8.66 -6.08
N LEU A 349 -3.02 8.99 -7.38
CA LEU A 349 -3.74 8.27 -8.43
C LEU A 349 -2.91 7.10 -8.98
N ASN A 350 -1.58 7.25 -9.07
CA ASN A 350 -0.65 6.20 -9.49
C ASN A 350 -0.36 5.19 -8.35
N LYS A 351 -1.41 4.49 -7.91
CA LYS A 351 -1.37 3.62 -6.73
C LYS A 351 -0.46 2.41 -6.94
N ARG A 352 0.32 2.09 -5.91
CA ARG A 352 1.08 0.84 -5.78
C ARG A 352 1.06 0.38 -4.34
N LYS A 353 1.30 -0.90 -4.10
CA LYS A 353 1.56 -1.41 -2.75
C LYS A 353 3.01 -1.08 -2.38
N LYS A 354 3.17 -0.24 -1.37
CA LYS A 354 4.47 0.24 -0.89
C LYS A 354 4.44 0.18 0.63
N ASP A 355 5.36 -0.57 1.22
CA ASP A 355 5.56 -0.59 2.67
C ASP A 355 6.95 -1.17 2.94
N PRO A 356 7.77 -0.57 3.83
CA PRO A 356 9.06 -1.14 4.21
C PRO A 356 8.95 -2.60 4.68
N ARG A 357 7.82 -2.96 5.29
CA ARG A 357 7.55 -4.30 5.81
C ARG A 357 7.23 -5.31 4.71
N MET A 358 7.09 -4.89 3.44
CA MET A 358 6.96 -5.82 2.31
C MET A 358 8.20 -6.72 2.15
N ALA A 359 9.35 -6.34 2.71
CA ALA A 359 10.53 -7.21 2.76
C ALA A 359 10.28 -8.51 3.55
N TYR A 360 9.41 -8.47 4.56
CA TYR A 360 9.04 -9.64 5.38
C TYR A 360 7.83 -10.39 4.84
N LYS A 361 7.20 -9.87 3.77
CA LYS A 361 6.05 -10.53 3.19
C LYS A 361 6.48 -11.80 2.44
N LEU A 362 5.93 -12.93 2.88
CA LEU A 362 6.12 -14.22 2.23
C LEU A 362 5.18 -14.38 1.02
N GLY A 363 5.56 -15.27 0.10
CA GLY A 363 4.80 -15.58 -1.12
C GLY A 363 5.28 -14.79 -2.34
N GLU A 364 4.52 -14.91 -3.44
CA GLU A 364 4.89 -14.30 -4.73
C GLU A 364 4.76 -12.76 -4.70
N ARG A 365 5.82 -12.08 -5.12
CA ARG A 365 5.93 -10.60 -5.10
C ARG A 365 5.84 -9.94 -6.47
N ILE A 366 5.79 -10.73 -7.55
CA ILE A 366 5.79 -10.21 -8.93
C ILE A 366 4.62 -9.25 -9.20
N LEU A 367 3.49 -9.46 -8.51
CA LEU A 367 2.31 -8.60 -8.60
C LEU A 367 2.50 -7.18 -8.02
N PHE A 368 3.62 -6.90 -7.34
CA PHE A 368 3.95 -5.56 -6.83
C PHE A 368 4.89 -4.78 -7.76
N GLU A 369 5.43 -5.43 -8.79
CA GLU A 369 6.33 -4.80 -9.77
C GLU A 369 5.57 -3.90 -10.75
N GLN A 370 4.30 -4.20 -11.01
CA GLN A 370 3.44 -3.47 -11.94
C GLN A 370 2.23 -2.84 -11.23
N ASN A 371 1.58 -1.91 -11.93
CA ASN A 371 0.33 -1.28 -11.52
C ASN A 371 -0.52 -0.94 -12.75
N SER A 372 -1.65 -0.26 -12.55
CA SER A 372 -2.59 0.07 -13.62
C SER A 372 -1.96 0.82 -14.80
N VAL A 373 -0.97 1.68 -14.56
CA VAL A 373 -0.28 2.46 -15.61
C VAL A 373 0.52 1.57 -16.56
N HIS A 374 0.83 0.32 -16.19
CA HIS A 374 1.47 -0.63 -17.12
C HIS A 374 0.49 -1.18 -18.16
N ALA A 375 -0.83 -1.03 -17.97
CA ALA A 375 -1.82 -1.48 -18.94
C ALA A 375 -2.02 -0.44 -20.05
N ALA A 376 -1.79 -0.84 -21.31
CA ALA A 376 -1.88 0.04 -22.47
C ALA A 376 -3.25 0.74 -22.59
N PHE A 377 -4.35 0.01 -22.35
CA PHE A 377 -5.70 0.61 -22.41
C PHE A 377 -5.91 1.73 -21.38
N TYR A 378 -5.22 1.66 -20.24
CA TYR A 378 -5.34 2.68 -19.20
C TYR A 378 -4.52 3.92 -19.56
N GLN A 379 -3.33 3.74 -20.18
CA GLN A 379 -2.56 4.86 -20.72
C GLN A 379 -3.33 5.58 -21.83
N GLU A 380 -3.98 4.83 -22.73
CA GLU A 380 -4.83 5.37 -23.79
C GLU A 380 -5.97 6.21 -23.20
N TYR A 381 -6.71 5.66 -22.21
CA TYR A 381 -7.74 6.40 -21.48
C TYR A 381 -7.21 7.70 -20.85
N LEU A 382 -6.06 7.66 -20.16
CA LEU A 382 -5.45 8.84 -19.54
C LEU A 382 -5.09 9.93 -20.58
N LYS A 383 -4.60 9.50 -21.75
CA LYS A 383 -4.24 10.38 -22.85
C LYS A 383 -5.46 11.00 -23.53
N GLU A 384 -6.48 10.20 -23.84
CA GLU A 384 -7.67 10.66 -24.55
C GLU A 384 -8.55 11.57 -23.68
N GLU A 385 -8.80 11.19 -22.43
CA GLU A 385 -9.72 11.93 -21.55
C GLU A 385 -9.06 13.14 -20.88
N PHE A 386 -7.78 13.02 -20.50
CA PHE A 386 -7.10 14.02 -19.68
C PHE A 386 -5.83 14.60 -20.29
N ARG A 387 -5.38 14.10 -21.46
CA ARG A 387 -4.12 14.50 -22.11
C ARG A 387 -2.90 14.26 -21.20
N MET A 388 -2.99 13.25 -20.35
CA MET A 388 -1.92 12.86 -19.43
C MET A 388 -0.95 11.90 -20.11
N GLU A 389 0.29 12.34 -20.27
CA GLU A 389 1.40 11.52 -20.79
C GLU A 389 2.57 11.41 -19.81
N ARG A 390 2.47 12.07 -18.65
CA ARG A 390 3.47 12.02 -17.57
C ARG A 390 2.90 11.39 -16.31
N TYR A 391 3.65 10.45 -15.75
CA TYR A 391 3.27 9.69 -14.56
C TYR A 391 4.28 9.90 -13.44
N GLU A 392 3.78 10.26 -12.26
CA GLU A 392 4.61 10.48 -11.07
C GLU A 392 4.79 9.16 -10.28
N TRP A 393 6.04 8.82 -9.98
CA TRP A 393 6.44 7.60 -9.27
C TRP A 393 7.24 7.96 -8.02
N GLU A 394 7.29 7.07 -7.04
CA GLU A 394 8.14 7.21 -5.87
C GLU A 394 9.16 6.07 -5.81
N SER A 395 10.33 6.35 -5.26
CA SER A 395 11.37 5.34 -5.01
C SER A 395 10.95 4.43 -3.86
N CYS A 396 10.77 3.14 -4.13
CA CYS A 396 10.42 2.14 -3.12
C CYS A 396 11.18 0.86 -3.41
N GLY A 397 11.78 0.21 -2.40
CA GLY A 397 12.73 -0.91 -2.55
C GLY A 397 12.31 -2.10 -3.42
N ASP A 398 11.01 -2.29 -3.70
CA ASP A 398 10.50 -3.24 -4.70
C ASP A 398 10.58 -2.71 -6.15
N THR A 399 11.32 -1.63 -6.37
CA THR A 399 11.79 -1.17 -7.68
C THR A 399 12.95 -2.04 -8.17
N SER A 400 12.86 -3.36 -7.99
CA SER A 400 13.37 -4.30 -9.01
C SER A 400 12.76 -4.01 -10.39
N THR A 401 11.75 -3.14 -10.44
CA THR A 401 11.47 -2.19 -11.53
C THR A 401 11.36 -2.92 -12.86
N GLY A 402 10.19 -3.46 -13.21
CA GLY A 402 9.90 -3.68 -14.63
C GLY A 402 10.26 -2.43 -15.45
N LYS A 403 10.45 -2.56 -16.76
CA LYS A 403 10.56 -1.37 -17.63
C LYS A 403 9.41 -0.42 -17.29
N PHE A 404 9.72 0.83 -16.92
CA PHE A 404 8.68 1.85 -16.74
C PHE A 404 7.79 1.85 -17.99
N PRO A 405 6.48 2.09 -17.84
CA PRO A 405 5.57 2.13 -18.96
C PRO A 405 6.00 3.17 -20.00
N GLU A 406 5.55 2.99 -21.24
CA GLU A 406 5.68 4.01 -22.28
C GLU A 406 5.05 5.34 -21.81
N GLY A 407 5.66 6.45 -22.18
CA GLY A 407 5.31 7.79 -21.70
C GLY A 407 6.47 8.47 -20.98
N LYS A 408 6.18 9.61 -20.36
CA LYS A 408 7.14 10.35 -19.54
C LYS A 408 6.99 9.95 -18.08
N ASN A 409 8.10 9.77 -17.37
CA ASN A 409 8.07 9.30 -15.98
C ASN A 409 8.93 10.19 -15.10
N SER A 410 8.33 10.66 -14.01
CA SER A 410 9.00 11.43 -12.96
C SER A 410 9.19 10.52 -11.74
N LEU A 411 10.40 10.48 -11.18
CA LEU A 411 10.70 9.67 -10.00
C LEU A 411 11.02 10.56 -8.78
N HIS A 412 10.21 10.46 -7.75
CA HIS A 412 10.33 11.15 -6.46
C HIS A 412 11.25 10.40 -5.50
N LEU A 413 12.20 11.13 -4.93
CA LEU A 413 13.27 10.61 -4.06
C LEU A 413 13.43 11.45 -2.78
N PRO A 414 13.84 10.84 -1.65
CA PRO A 414 13.97 9.40 -1.40
C PRO A 414 12.74 8.80 -0.71
N PHE A 415 11.72 9.62 -0.44
CA PHE A 415 10.53 9.21 0.28
C PHE A 415 9.47 8.62 -0.65
N TYR A 416 8.70 7.69 -0.09
CA TYR A 416 7.51 7.15 -0.74
C TYR A 416 6.37 7.04 0.26
N GLN A 417 5.18 7.38 -0.18
CA GLN A 417 3.97 7.27 0.59
C GLN A 417 3.57 5.79 0.77
N THR A 418 3.19 5.40 2.00
CA THR A 418 2.65 4.07 2.32
C THR A 418 1.14 4.12 2.57
N ASN A 419 0.67 5.21 3.18
CA ASN A 419 -0.76 5.49 3.33
C ASN A 419 -1.02 7.01 3.30
N THR A 420 -2.26 7.37 2.99
CA THR A 420 -2.74 8.75 3.04
C THR A 420 -4.16 8.79 3.57
N SER A 421 -4.52 9.89 4.22
CA SER A 421 -5.86 10.16 4.74
C SER A 421 -6.32 11.53 4.32
N GLN A 422 -7.63 11.72 4.18
CA GLN A 422 -8.20 13.05 4.04
C GLN A 422 -8.10 13.86 5.35
N TYR A 423 -7.94 13.16 6.47
CA TYR A 423 -7.84 13.74 7.80
C TYR A 423 -6.41 13.74 8.32
N CYS A 424 -6.06 14.78 9.07
CA CYS A 424 -4.71 14.95 9.62
C CYS A 424 -4.55 14.14 10.92
N PRO A 425 -3.71 13.09 10.96
CA PRO A 425 -3.50 12.32 12.18
C PRO A 425 -2.76 13.14 13.25
N MET A 426 -1.90 14.07 12.83
CA MET A 426 -1.17 14.95 13.75
C MET A 426 -2.13 15.88 14.49
N TYR A 427 -3.07 16.50 13.77
CA TYR A 427 -4.12 17.32 14.39
C TYR A 427 -4.93 16.52 15.41
N ALA A 428 -5.39 15.32 15.04
CA ALA A 428 -6.17 14.46 15.92
C ALA A 428 -5.40 14.12 17.21
N THR A 429 -4.11 13.77 17.10
CA THR A 429 -3.28 13.51 18.28
C THR A 429 -3.11 14.74 19.16
N CYS A 430 -2.79 15.90 18.58
CA CYS A 430 -2.53 17.12 19.35
C CYS A 430 -3.78 17.72 20.01
N VAL A 431 -4.96 17.57 19.39
CA VAL A 431 -6.22 18.18 19.86
C VAL A 431 -7.07 17.20 20.66
N GLU A 432 -7.22 15.97 20.16
CA GLU A 432 -8.11 14.96 20.75
C GLU A 432 -7.35 13.92 21.60
N GLY A 433 -6.01 14.00 21.66
CA GLY A 433 -5.18 13.04 22.39
C GLY A 433 -5.12 11.65 21.75
N SER A 434 -5.71 11.46 20.57
CA SER A 434 -5.78 10.17 19.89
C SER A 434 -5.62 10.31 18.39
N ARG A 435 -4.67 9.56 17.82
CA ARG A 435 -4.44 9.49 16.38
C ARG A 435 -5.68 9.03 15.60
N GLY A 436 -6.54 8.21 16.21
CA GLY A 436 -7.74 7.66 15.58
C GLY A 436 -8.96 8.58 15.60
N ALA A 437 -8.96 9.61 16.46
CA ALA A 437 -10.07 10.55 16.62
C ALA A 437 -10.01 11.67 15.55
N GLN A 438 -10.00 11.27 14.29
CA GLN A 438 -9.81 12.17 13.15
C GLN A 438 -11.11 12.89 12.75
N VAL A 439 -11.03 14.20 12.55
CA VAL A 439 -12.13 15.06 12.11
C VAL A 439 -11.68 15.99 10.98
N PRO A 440 -12.59 16.52 10.13
CA PRO A 440 -12.25 17.56 9.16
C PRO A 440 -11.62 18.78 9.83
N VAL A 441 -10.43 19.18 9.38
CA VAL A 441 -9.71 20.34 9.92
C VAL A 441 -10.09 21.58 9.11
N ARG A 442 -10.72 22.57 9.77
CA ARG A 442 -11.11 23.86 9.14
C ARG A 442 -10.09 24.98 9.38
N LYS A 443 -9.43 24.94 10.53
CA LYS A 443 -8.37 25.88 10.92
C LYS A 443 -7.15 25.08 11.30
N CYS A 444 -6.18 24.99 10.39
CA CYS A 444 -4.99 24.20 10.61
C CYS A 444 -3.95 25.00 11.43
N PRO A 445 -3.56 24.54 12.63
CA PRO A 445 -2.48 25.13 13.42
C PRO A 445 -1.09 24.70 12.95
N ARG A 446 -1.00 23.85 11.92
CA ARG A 446 0.25 23.38 11.29
C ARG A 446 1.23 22.70 12.23
N PHE A 447 0.74 21.88 13.17
CA PHE A 447 1.60 21.07 14.07
C PHE A 447 2.67 20.24 13.33
N CYS A 448 2.41 19.83 12.08
CA CYS A 448 3.37 19.09 11.26
C CYS A 448 4.60 19.89 10.77
N GLU A 449 4.66 21.20 11.03
CA GLU A 449 5.87 22.02 10.84
C GLU A 449 6.92 21.72 11.92
N GLU A 450 6.48 21.42 13.14
CA GLU A 450 7.35 21.20 14.31
C GLU A 450 7.39 19.74 14.77
N GLN A 451 6.36 18.95 14.45
CA GLN A 451 6.18 17.60 14.97
C GLN A 451 6.06 16.57 13.83
N ALA A 452 6.53 15.35 14.11
CA ALA A 452 6.39 14.18 13.26
C ALA A 452 6.16 12.94 14.12
N PHE A 453 5.46 11.94 13.58
CA PHE A 453 5.40 10.63 14.20
C PHE A 453 6.68 9.87 13.84
N LEU A 454 7.46 9.55 14.86
CA LEU A 454 8.63 8.70 14.71
C LEU A 454 8.19 7.23 14.86
N TYR A 455 8.83 6.38 14.09
CA TYR A 455 8.65 4.94 14.11
C TYR A 455 10.01 4.28 14.41
N PRO A 456 10.03 2.99 14.76
CA PRO A 456 11.27 2.26 14.91
C PRO A 456 12.22 2.47 13.73
N GLU A 457 13.51 2.67 14.02
CA GLU A 457 14.47 3.13 13.01
C GLU A 457 14.59 2.14 11.84
N HIS A 458 14.59 0.84 12.12
CA HIS A 458 14.75 -0.20 11.10
C HIS A 458 13.61 -0.23 10.09
N LEU A 459 12.42 0.27 10.45
CA LEU A 459 11.29 0.41 9.53
C LEU A 459 11.51 1.53 8.52
N ARG A 460 12.35 2.53 8.86
CA ARG A 460 12.61 3.68 7.99
C ARG A 460 11.33 4.43 7.61
N ILE A 461 10.44 4.64 8.60
CA ILE A 461 9.14 5.31 8.44
C ILE A 461 9.10 6.62 9.24
N VAL A 462 8.44 7.63 8.67
CA VAL A 462 8.01 8.82 9.38
C VAL A 462 6.55 9.14 9.06
N GLY A 463 5.79 9.57 10.06
CA GLY A 463 4.45 10.13 9.83
C GLY A 463 4.47 11.65 9.82
N ARG A 464 4.03 12.23 8.71
CA ARG A 464 3.94 13.69 8.54
C ARG A 464 2.83 14.03 7.55
N TYR A 465 2.33 15.26 7.61
CA TYR A 465 1.16 15.67 6.82
C TYR A 465 -0.02 14.76 7.15
N ASN A 466 -0.82 14.41 6.14
CA ASN A 466 -1.88 13.40 6.29
C ASN A 466 -1.41 12.02 5.80
N SER A 467 -0.12 11.70 5.93
CA SER A 467 0.46 10.48 5.36
C SER A 467 1.55 9.85 6.24
N LEU A 468 1.88 8.60 5.91
CA LEU A 468 3.11 7.93 6.34
C LEU A 468 4.04 7.76 5.14
N PHE A 469 5.31 8.00 5.39
CA PHE A 469 6.36 7.93 4.38
C PHE A 469 7.40 6.90 4.80
N GLY A 470 7.69 5.95 3.92
CA GLY A 470 8.93 5.18 3.99
C GLY A 470 10.06 5.92 3.29
N VAL A 471 11.31 5.59 3.60
CA VAL A 471 12.48 6.11 2.88
C VAL A 471 13.30 5.00 2.22
N ASP A 472 13.58 5.16 0.93
CA ASP A 472 14.45 4.28 0.16
C ASP A 472 15.88 4.85 0.12
N LEU A 473 16.71 4.48 1.11
CA LEU A 473 18.09 4.95 1.19
C LEU A 473 19.01 4.33 0.13
N ASP A 474 18.63 3.17 -0.41
CA ASP A 474 19.43 2.48 -1.41
C ASP A 474 19.18 3.01 -2.83
N VAL A 475 18.19 3.90 -3.01
CA VAL A 475 17.95 4.55 -4.30
C VAL A 475 19.14 5.34 -4.79
N TRP A 476 19.88 5.98 -3.88
CA TRP A 476 21.08 6.74 -4.22
C TRP A 476 22.20 5.88 -4.81
N LYS A 477 22.29 4.61 -4.42
CA LYS A 477 23.28 3.64 -4.93
C LYS A 477 22.84 3.02 -6.26
N ARG A 478 21.52 2.77 -6.40
CA ARG A 478 20.93 2.11 -7.59
C ARG A 478 20.55 3.10 -8.70
N MET A 479 20.76 4.39 -8.46
CA MET A 479 20.36 5.47 -9.35
C MET A 479 20.93 5.34 -10.77
N GLU A 480 22.19 4.93 -10.87
CA GLU A 480 22.84 4.68 -12.14
C GLU A 480 22.12 3.60 -12.96
N GLU A 481 21.78 2.48 -12.33
CA GLU A 481 21.06 1.40 -12.99
C GLU A 481 19.64 1.82 -13.34
N MET A 482 18.92 2.50 -12.44
CA MET A 482 17.55 2.97 -12.68
C MET A 482 17.46 3.94 -13.86
N LEU A 483 18.36 4.92 -13.93
CA LEU A 483 18.38 5.94 -14.98
C LEU A 483 18.91 5.37 -16.32
N LYS A 484 19.86 4.43 -16.28
CA LYS A 484 20.37 3.77 -17.50
C LYS A 484 19.37 2.79 -18.12
N LEU A 485 18.50 2.19 -17.32
CA LEU A 485 17.72 1.04 -17.77
C LEU A 485 16.27 1.35 -18.19
N ARG A 486 15.60 2.40 -17.68
CA ARG A 486 14.12 2.35 -17.66
C ARG A 486 13.39 3.70 -17.65
N GLY A 487 13.22 4.36 -18.80
CA GLY A 487 12.06 5.25 -19.08
C GLY A 487 11.79 6.45 -18.14
N VAL A 488 12.69 6.79 -17.21
CA VAL A 488 12.60 7.96 -16.33
C VAL A 488 13.37 9.11 -16.96
N ASP A 489 12.67 10.19 -17.27
CA ASP A 489 13.24 11.42 -17.83
C ASP A 489 13.31 12.57 -16.81
N ARG A 490 12.72 12.39 -15.62
CA ARG A 490 12.76 13.40 -14.54
C ARG A 490 13.00 12.78 -13.17
N VAL A 491 13.88 13.41 -12.38
CA VAL A 491 14.07 13.11 -10.96
C VAL A 491 13.58 14.28 -10.12
N VAL A 492 12.72 14.00 -9.14
CA VAL A 492 12.16 14.99 -8.22
C VAL A 492 12.71 14.73 -6.83
N VAL A 493 13.41 15.71 -6.27
CA VAL A 493 13.93 15.65 -4.89
C VAL A 493 12.88 16.24 -3.96
N ASN A 494 12.42 15.44 -3.01
CA ASN A 494 11.55 15.85 -1.91
C ASN A 494 12.11 15.27 -0.60
N LEU A 495 12.52 16.14 0.32
CA LEU A 495 13.09 15.74 1.61
C LEU A 495 12.10 15.82 2.78
N LEU A 496 10.80 16.04 2.52
CA LEU A 496 9.71 16.29 3.48
C LEU A 496 9.95 17.52 4.37
#